data_AF-A0A9E5ERL7-F1
#
_entry.id   AF-A0A9E5ERL7-F1
#
_cell.length_a   1.000
_cell.length_b   1.000
_cell.length_c   1.000
_cell.angle_alpha   90.00
_cell.angle_beta   90.00
_cell.angle_gamma   90.00
#
_symmetry.space_group_name_H-M   'P 1'
#
loop_
_entity.id
_entity.type
_entity.pdbx_description
1 polymer ?
#
loop_
_entity_poly.entity_id
_entity_poly.type
_entity_poly.pdbx_seq_one_letter_code
_entity_poly.pdbx_strand_id
1 'polypeptide(L)'
;MTDIPPALVTSGEEGALTAEASARSPLPTGSLTIGSGLLVGGLSIYVFFRLGQEALGQDGFKPIVSLWFVMYALVPGFFLPLEQEVSRAVAHRRALGDGARPVLRKVAPMAVGITVALVAGVALASTRLTDDLFEGSAVVTLALAIALVGYAPFHLARGMCSGLASF
;
A
#
# COMPACT_ATOMS: atom_id res chain seq x y z
N MET A 1 -63.92 -25.69 0.58
CA MET A 1 -62.77 -26.59 0.39
C MET A 1 -62.55 -26.69 -1.11
N THR A 2 -61.75 -25.79 -1.66
CA THR A 2 -61.41 -25.71 -3.08
C THR A 2 -59.92 -25.98 -3.20
N ASP A 3 -59.57 -27.16 -3.72
CA ASP A 3 -58.19 -27.54 -4.03
C ASP A 3 -57.67 -26.69 -5.19
N ILE A 4 -56.61 -25.93 -4.94
CA ILE A 4 -55.82 -25.25 -5.97
C ILE A 4 -54.76 -26.26 -6.45
N PRO A 5 -54.68 -26.61 -7.74
CA PRO A 5 -53.63 -27.52 -8.22
C PRO A 5 -52.25 -26.83 -8.12
N PRO A 6 -51.18 -27.56 -7.80
CA PRO A 6 -49.84 -26.98 -7.75
C PRO A 6 -49.39 -26.55 -9.15
N ALA A 7 -48.84 -25.34 -9.25
CA ALA A 7 -48.24 -24.84 -10.47
C ALA A 7 -47.05 -25.73 -10.87
N LEU A 8 -47.09 -26.23 -12.11
CA LEU A 8 -45.95 -26.88 -12.77
C LEU A 8 -44.88 -25.82 -13.03
N VAL A 9 -43.99 -25.59 -12.06
CA VAL A 9 -42.73 -24.88 -12.30
C VAL A 9 -41.92 -25.74 -13.25
N THR A 10 -41.68 -25.24 -14.45
CA THR A 10 -40.94 -25.97 -15.47
C THR A 10 -39.46 -25.98 -15.11
N SER A 11 -38.82 -27.15 -15.15
CA SER A 11 -37.39 -27.36 -14.80
C SER A 11 -36.41 -26.51 -15.63
N GLY A 12 -36.88 -25.85 -16.69
CA GLY A 12 -36.09 -24.93 -17.52
C GLY A 12 -35.80 -23.58 -16.84
N GLU A 13 -36.67 -23.07 -15.97
CA GLU A 13 -36.46 -21.78 -15.30
C GLU A 13 -35.45 -21.89 -14.14
N GLU A 14 -35.44 -23.00 -13.40
CA GLU A 14 -34.41 -23.28 -12.39
C GLU A 14 -33.01 -23.44 -13.01
N GLY A 15 -32.91 -24.06 -14.18
CA GLY A 15 -31.65 -24.20 -14.93
C GLY A 15 -31.09 -22.86 -15.43
N ALA A 16 -31.97 -21.93 -15.83
CA ALA A 16 -31.58 -20.60 -16.29
C ALA A 16 -31.13 -19.68 -15.13
N LEU A 17 -31.85 -19.72 -13.99
CA LEU A 17 -31.51 -18.96 -12.78
C LEU A 17 -30.18 -19.40 -12.15
N THR A 18 -29.87 -20.70 -12.21
CA THR A 18 -28.60 -21.25 -11.69
C THR A 18 -27.41 -20.96 -12.60
N ALA A 19 -27.62 -20.90 -13.92
CA ALA A 19 -26.58 -20.52 -14.89
C ALA A 19 -26.22 -19.02 -14.82
N GLU A 20 -27.20 -18.12 -14.63
CA GLU A 20 -26.94 -16.68 -14.45
C GLU A 20 -26.28 -16.34 -13.11
N ALA A 21 -26.60 -17.06 -12.04
CA ALA A 21 -26.02 -16.86 -10.72
C ALA A 21 -24.53 -17.25 -10.64
N SER A 22 -24.07 -18.16 -11.50
CA SER A 22 -22.68 -18.65 -11.53
C SER A 22 -21.71 -17.72 -12.28
N ALA A 23 -22.22 -16.78 -13.09
CA ALA A 23 -21.39 -15.94 -13.96
C ALA A 23 -20.87 -14.65 -13.31
N ARG A 24 -21.30 -14.31 -12.09
CA ARG A 24 -20.79 -13.12 -11.36
C ARG A 24 -19.64 -13.55 -10.47
N SER A 25 -18.41 -13.16 -10.85
CA SER A 25 -17.24 -13.32 -10.00
C SER A 25 -17.55 -12.78 -8.59
N PRO A 26 -17.31 -13.55 -7.52
CA PRO A 26 -17.58 -13.12 -6.14
C PRO A 26 -16.63 -12.00 -5.69
N LEU A 27 -15.65 -11.64 -6.51
CA LEU A 27 -14.66 -10.62 -6.21
C LEU A 27 -15.11 -9.24 -6.75
N PRO A 28 -14.86 -8.16 -5.99
CA PRO A 28 -15.04 -6.80 -6.48
C PRO A 28 -14.35 -6.58 -7.83
N THR A 29 -14.95 -5.78 -8.69
CA THR A 29 -14.36 -5.36 -9.97
C THR A 29 -12.96 -4.77 -9.71
N GLY A 30 -11.95 -5.27 -10.44
CA GLY A 30 -10.55 -4.84 -10.28
C GLY A 30 -9.69 -5.73 -9.35
N SER A 31 -10.28 -6.70 -8.65
CA SER A 31 -9.52 -7.62 -7.76
C SER A 31 -8.44 -8.40 -8.50
N LEU A 32 -8.70 -8.84 -9.74
CA LEU A 32 -7.69 -9.52 -10.56
C LEU A 32 -6.52 -8.60 -10.93
N THR A 33 -6.78 -7.32 -11.19
CA THR A 33 -5.74 -6.31 -11.46
C THR A 33 -4.88 -6.05 -10.23
N ILE A 34 -5.50 -5.94 -9.05
CA ILE A 34 -4.77 -5.80 -7.78
C ILE A 34 -3.93 -7.07 -7.52
N GLY A 35 -4.53 -8.24 -7.72
CA GLY A 35 -3.89 -9.54 -7.52
C GLY A 35 -2.67 -9.73 -8.42
N SER A 36 -2.77 -9.39 -9.71
CA SER A 36 -1.63 -9.47 -10.63
C SER A 36 -0.52 -8.48 -10.26
N GLY A 37 -0.88 -7.26 -9.86
CA GLY A 37 0.08 -6.28 -9.35
C GLY A 37 0.83 -6.76 -8.10
N LEU A 38 0.12 -7.38 -7.15
CA LEU A 38 0.71 -7.97 -5.96
C LEU A 38 1.63 -9.15 -6.29
N LEU A 39 1.25 -10.02 -7.23
CA LEU A 39 2.08 -11.13 -7.69
C LEU A 39 3.40 -10.61 -8.30
N VAL A 40 3.32 -9.64 -9.20
CA VAL A 40 4.49 -9.02 -9.84
C VAL A 40 5.38 -8.35 -8.79
N GLY A 41 4.79 -7.61 -7.84
CA GLY A 41 5.51 -6.99 -6.73
C GLY A 41 6.24 -8.02 -5.87
N GLY A 42 5.56 -9.10 -5.48
CA GLY A 42 6.15 -10.18 -4.69
C GLY A 42 7.30 -10.89 -5.39
N LEU A 43 7.13 -11.22 -6.68
CA LEU A 43 8.19 -11.82 -7.49
C LEU A 43 9.39 -10.89 -7.65
N SER A 44 9.14 -9.59 -7.83
CA SER A 44 10.20 -8.58 -7.93
C SER A 44 11.01 -8.49 -6.64
N ILE A 45 10.36 -8.53 -5.48
CA ILE A 45 11.05 -8.54 -4.18
C ILE A 45 11.89 -9.82 -4.04
N TYR A 46 11.34 -11.00 -4.39
CA TYR A 46 12.08 -12.25 -4.35
C TYR A 46 13.35 -12.20 -5.21
N VAL A 47 13.23 -11.74 -6.47
CA VAL A 47 14.35 -11.61 -7.39
C VAL A 47 15.39 -10.62 -6.85
N PHE A 48 14.95 -9.46 -6.33
CA PHE A 48 15.85 -8.48 -5.71
C PHE A 48 16.66 -9.08 -4.54
N PHE A 49 16.01 -9.80 -3.63
CA PHE A 49 16.68 -10.45 -2.50
C PHE A 49 17.66 -11.53 -2.97
N ARG A 50 17.26 -12.34 -3.96
CA ARG A 50 18.11 -13.38 -4.52
C ARG A 50 19.36 -12.81 -5.18
N LEU A 51 19.19 -11.82 -6.06
CA LEU A 51 20.29 -11.15 -6.75
C LEU A 51 21.18 -10.38 -5.77
N GLY A 52 20.60 -9.75 -4.75
CA GLY A 52 21.35 -9.05 -3.71
C GLY A 52 22.28 -9.96 -2.92
N GLN A 53 21.78 -11.13 -2.50
CA GLN A 53 22.60 -12.15 -1.82
C GLN A 53 23.69 -12.72 -2.74
N GLU A 54 23.40 -12.91 -4.02
CA GLU A 54 24.38 -13.42 -4.99
C GLU A 54 25.47 -12.39 -5.30
N ALA A 55 25.12 -11.10 -5.40
CA ALA A 55 26.04 -10.03 -5.72
C ALA A 55 26.91 -9.56 -4.54
N LEU A 56 26.35 -9.54 -3.33
CA LEU A 56 27.01 -8.97 -2.14
C LEU A 56 27.43 -10.02 -1.11
N GLY A 57 27.06 -11.29 -1.33
CA GLY A 57 27.19 -12.34 -0.33
C GLY A 57 26.18 -12.17 0.82
N GLN A 58 26.13 -13.16 1.72
CA GLN A 58 25.19 -13.10 2.85
C GLN A 58 25.49 -11.93 3.79
N ASP A 59 26.76 -11.74 4.17
CA ASP A 59 27.14 -10.71 5.14
C ASP A 59 26.99 -9.30 4.57
N GLY A 60 27.36 -9.08 3.30
CA GLY A 60 27.22 -7.77 2.65
C GLY A 60 25.76 -7.35 2.41
N PHE A 61 24.84 -8.32 2.27
CA PHE A 61 23.42 -8.03 2.04
C PHE A 61 22.61 -7.84 3.34
N LYS A 62 23.09 -8.33 4.48
CA LYS A 62 22.40 -8.23 5.78
C LYS A 62 21.92 -6.81 6.12
N PRO A 63 22.72 -5.73 6.01
CA PRO A 63 22.26 -4.38 6.33
C PRO A 63 21.09 -3.92 5.46
N ILE A 64 21.06 -4.33 4.18
CA ILE A 64 19.98 -3.99 3.24
C ILE A 64 18.70 -4.72 3.62
N VAL A 65 18.80 -5.98 4.07
CA VAL A 65 17.66 -6.73 4.61
C VAL A 65 17.11 -6.06 5.87
N SER A 66 17.98 -5.65 6.81
CA SER A 66 17.58 -4.89 8.01
C SER A 66 16.88 -3.59 7.63
N LEU A 67 17.43 -2.84 6.66
CA LEU A 67 16.81 -1.62 6.14
C LEU A 67 15.40 -1.89 5.60
N TRP A 68 15.22 -2.97 4.83
CA TRP A 68 13.91 -3.36 4.31
C TRP A 68 12.89 -3.58 5.44
N PHE A 69 13.25 -4.31 6.50
CA PHE A 69 12.38 -4.53 7.65
C PHE A 69 12.02 -3.24 8.40
N VAL A 70 13.03 -2.38 8.66
CA VAL A 70 12.80 -1.08 9.29
C VAL A 70 11.84 -0.24 8.47
N MET A 71 12.05 -0.17 7.15
CA MET A 71 11.17 0.56 6.24
C MET A 71 9.76 -0.03 6.20
N TYR A 72 9.63 -1.35 6.22
CA TYR A 72 8.34 -2.05 6.24
C TYR A 72 7.54 -1.78 7.53
N ALA A 73 8.22 -1.45 8.64
CA ALA A 73 7.57 -1.02 9.87
C ALA A 73 7.25 0.49 9.85
N LEU A 74 8.26 1.32 9.58
CA LEU A 74 8.13 2.78 9.69
C LEU A 74 7.18 3.35 8.64
N VAL A 75 7.31 2.95 7.38
CA VAL A 75 6.54 3.59 6.30
C VAL A 75 5.04 3.35 6.45
N PRO A 76 4.57 2.09 6.57
CA PRO A 76 3.16 1.84 6.85
C PRO A 76 2.71 2.41 8.20
N GLY A 77 3.56 2.36 9.23
CA GLY A 77 3.23 2.85 10.56
C GLY A 77 2.88 4.35 10.59
N PHE A 78 3.62 5.17 9.83
CA PHE A 78 3.45 6.63 9.86
C PHE A 78 2.69 7.20 8.66
N PHE A 79 2.90 6.66 7.46
CA PHE A 79 2.36 7.24 6.23
C PHE A 79 1.07 6.58 5.74
N LEU A 80 0.77 5.34 6.14
CA LEU A 80 -0.49 4.69 5.72
C LEU A 80 -1.73 5.36 6.31
N PRO A 81 -1.78 5.72 7.61
CA PRO A 81 -2.93 6.43 8.16
C PRO A 81 -3.15 7.78 7.49
N LEU A 82 -2.04 8.46 7.16
CA LEU A 82 -2.06 9.73 6.44
C LEU A 82 -2.59 9.56 5.01
N GLU A 83 -2.11 8.53 4.28
CA GLU A 83 -2.60 8.17 2.94
C GLU A 83 -4.11 7.91 2.95
N GLN A 84 -4.59 7.13 3.93
CA GLN A 84 -6.00 6.78 4.08
C GLN A 84 -6.87 8.01 4.38
N GLU A 85 -6.43 8.88 5.27
CA GLU A 85 -7.15 10.11 5.61
C GLU A 85 -7.21 11.09 4.43
N VAL A 86 -6.11 11.24 3.68
CA VAL A 86 -6.08 12.05 2.45
C VAL A 86 -7.06 11.48 1.43
N SER A 87 -7.00 10.17 1.16
CA SER A 87 -7.91 9.52 0.21
C SER A 87 -9.37 9.74 0.58
N ARG A 88 -9.74 9.51 1.84
CA ARG A 88 -11.09 9.73 2.36
C ARG A 88 -11.54 11.17 2.22
N ALA A 89 -10.70 12.13 2.63
CA ALA A 89 -11.04 13.56 2.57
C ALA A 89 -11.16 14.07 1.13
N VAL A 90 -10.29 13.63 0.23
CA VAL A 90 -10.34 14.00 -1.19
C VAL A 90 -11.55 13.39 -1.86
N ALA A 91 -11.87 12.12 -1.61
CA ALA A 91 -13.07 11.47 -2.14
C ALA A 91 -14.35 12.17 -1.69
N HIS A 92 -14.43 12.57 -0.42
CA HIS A 92 -15.57 13.32 0.09
C HIS A 92 -15.74 14.68 -0.61
N ARG A 93 -14.65 15.42 -0.82
CA ARG A 93 -14.69 16.70 -1.54
C ARG A 93 -15.06 16.52 -3.02
N ARG A 94 -14.49 15.50 -3.68
CA ARG A 94 -14.85 15.14 -5.05
C ARG A 94 -16.35 14.89 -5.20
N ALA A 95 -16.97 14.18 -4.26
CA ALA A 95 -18.41 13.92 -4.27
C ALA A 95 -19.27 15.19 -4.18
N LEU A 96 -18.73 16.27 -3.60
CA LEU A 96 -19.36 17.59 -3.52
C LEU A 96 -18.99 18.51 -4.70
N GLY A 97 -18.18 18.05 -5.66
CA GLY A 97 -17.65 18.87 -6.76
C GLY A 97 -16.51 19.82 -6.36
N ASP A 98 -15.98 19.66 -5.16
CA ASP A 98 -14.91 20.49 -4.61
C ASP A 98 -13.53 20.03 -5.03
N GLY A 99 -12.60 20.98 -5.20
CA GLY A 99 -11.19 20.68 -5.44
C GLY A 99 -10.45 20.13 -4.20
N ALA A 100 -9.35 19.39 -4.44
CA ALA A 100 -8.54 18.74 -3.40
C ALA A 100 -7.47 19.65 -2.76
N ARG A 101 -7.22 20.84 -3.31
CA ARG A 101 -6.18 21.78 -2.84
C ARG A 101 -6.25 22.11 -1.34
N PRO A 102 -7.43 22.32 -0.73
CA PRO A 102 -7.51 22.58 0.72
C PRO A 102 -7.04 21.41 1.59
N VAL A 103 -7.26 20.17 1.14
CA VAL A 103 -6.79 18.96 1.86
C VAL A 103 -5.26 18.93 1.85
N LEU A 104 -4.66 19.12 0.67
CA LEU A 104 -3.20 19.11 0.54
C LEU A 104 -2.54 20.19 1.39
N ARG A 105 -3.09 21.41 1.44
CA ARG A 105 -2.58 22.50 2.29
C ARG A 105 -2.58 22.14 3.78
N LYS A 106 -3.55 21.34 4.23
CA LYS A 106 -3.66 20.94 5.63
C LYS A 106 -2.73 19.76 5.96
N VAL A 107 -2.62 18.80 5.04
CA VAL A 107 -1.90 17.55 5.29
C VAL A 107 -0.40 17.66 4.99
N ALA A 108 0.02 18.47 4.01
CA ALA A 108 1.42 18.65 3.66
C ALA A 108 2.32 19.01 4.87
N PRO A 109 1.99 20.00 5.73
CA PRO A 109 2.81 20.30 6.90
C PRO A 109 2.84 19.16 7.92
N MET A 110 1.79 18.33 8.03
CA MET A 110 1.81 17.14 8.88
C MET A 110 2.78 16.08 8.34
N ALA A 111 2.73 15.82 7.02
CA ALA A 111 3.66 14.91 6.37
C ALA A 111 5.11 15.37 6.55
N VAL A 112 5.38 16.67 6.34
CA VAL A 112 6.70 17.27 6.57
C VAL A 112 7.12 17.10 8.04
N GLY A 113 6.23 17.39 9.00
CA GLY A 113 6.51 17.23 10.42
C GLY A 113 6.86 15.79 10.80
N ILE A 114 6.10 14.81 10.29
CA ILE A 114 6.38 13.37 10.48
C ILE A 114 7.74 13.02 9.88
N THR A 115 8.01 13.40 8.63
CA THR A 115 9.30 13.12 7.97
C THR A 115 10.47 13.74 8.74
N VAL A 116 10.36 15.00 9.16
CA VAL A 116 11.40 15.69 9.93
C VAL A 116 11.63 14.98 11.27
N ALA A 117 10.57 14.60 11.99
CA ALA A 117 10.69 13.88 13.24
C ALA A 117 11.37 12.51 13.08
N LEU A 118 11.02 11.76 12.04
CA LEU A 118 11.64 10.47 11.74
C LEU A 118 13.11 10.62 11.35
N VAL A 119 13.45 11.57 10.47
CA VAL A 119 14.83 11.85 10.07
C VAL A 119 15.66 12.34 11.25
N ALA A 120 15.09 13.19 12.12
CA ALA A 120 15.76 13.61 13.36
C ALA A 120 15.99 12.42 14.31
N GLY A 121 15.04 11.50 14.41
CA GLY A 121 15.20 10.26 15.16
C GLY A 121 16.34 9.39 14.62
N VAL A 122 16.42 9.24 13.29
CA VAL A 122 17.54 8.54 12.62
C VAL A 122 18.87 9.24 12.88
N ALA A 123 18.90 10.58 12.80
CA ALA A 123 20.11 11.35 13.07
C ALA A 123 20.60 11.22 14.52
N LEU A 124 19.66 11.26 15.49
CA LEU A 124 19.97 11.11 16.92
C LEU A 124 20.45 9.69 17.25
N ALA A 125 19.88 8.68 16.59
CA ALA A 125 20.22 7.28 16.77
C ALA A 125 21.29 6.78 15.79
N SER A 126 21.95 7.65 15.02
CA SER A 126 22.72 7.27 13.83
C SER A 126 23.86 6.30 14.12
N THR A 127 24.59 6.50 15.22
CA THR A 127 25.68 5.61 15.64
C THR A 127 25.15 4.23 15.98
N ARG A 128 24.11 4.14 16.82
CA ARG A 128 23.46 2.88 17.19
C ARG A 128 22.85 2.16 15.99
N LEU A 129 22.17 2.88 15.10
CA LEU A 129 21.63 2.29 13.87
C LEU A 129 22.74 1.76 12.98
N THR A 130 23.84 2.51 12.85
CA THR A 130 24.97 2.08 12.02
C THR A 130 25.65 0.86 12.60
N ASP A 131 26.03 0.90 13.87
CA ASP A 131 26.87 -0.11 14.51
C ASP A 131 26.08 -1.38 14.88
N ASP A 132 24.88 -1.21 15.46
CA ASP A 132 24.10 -2.33 16.02
C ASP A 132 23.11 -2.94 14.99
N LEU A 133 22.59 -2.16 14.04
CA LEU A 133 21.52 -2.59 13.13
C LEU A 133 21.96 -2.78 11.67
N PHE A 134 22.89 -1.95 11.21
CA PHE A 134 23.36 -1.93 9.83
C PHE A 134 24.81 -2.41 9.66
N GLU A 135 25.32 -3.18 10.63
CA GLU A 135 26.63 -3.87 10.57
C GLU A 135 27.79 -2.91 10.24
N GLY A 136 27.77 -1.70 10.80
CA GLY A 136 28.76 -0.65 10.57
C GLY A 136 28.56 0.17 9.28
N SER A 137 27.48 -0.07 8.52
CA SER A 137 27.26 0.59 7.22
C SER A 137 26.56 1.95 7.34
N ALA A 138 27.34 3.03 7.46
CA ALA A 138 26.81 4.40 7.49
C ALA A 138 26.05 4.78 6.21
N VAL A 139 26.39 4.16 5.07
CA VAL A 139 25.70 4.34 3.79
C VAL A 139 24.25 3.86 3.89
N VAL A 140 24.00 2.75 4.58
CA VAL A 140 22.65 2.21 4.78
C VAL A 140 21.84 3.07 5.75
N THR A 141 22.48 3.63 6.79
CA THR A 141 21.86 4.65 7.65
C THR A 141 21.43 5.89 6.86
N LEU A 142 22.27 6.37 5.96
CA LEU A 142 21.92 7.49 5.07
C LEU A 142 20.78 7.10 4.11
N ALA A 143 20.81 5.88 3.57
CA ALA A 143 19.75 5.36 2.71
C ALA A 143 18.39 5.33 3.43
N LEU A 144 18.35 4.99 4.72
CA LEU A 144 17.13 5.10 5.54
C LEU A 144 16.58 6.52 5.57
N ALA A 145 17.42 7.52 5.86
CA ALA A 145 17.00 8.91 5.90
C ALA A 145 16.47 9.39 4.54
N ILE A 146 17.17 9.07 3.45
CA ILE A 146 16.76 9.41 2.08
C ILE A 146 15.42 8.73 1.75
N ALA A 147 15.27 7.45 2.09
CA ALA A 147 14.04 6.73 1.83
C ALA A 147 12.85 7.35 2.55
N LEU A 148 12.97 7.71 3.83
CA LEU A 148 11.91 8.39 4.59
C LEU A 148 11.48 9.71 3.95
N VAL A 149 12.44 10.48 3.41
CA VAL A 149 12.15 11.71 2.66
C VAL A 149 11.41 11.43 1.35
N GLY A 150 11.79 10.38 0.63
CA GLY A 150 11.16 9.99 -0.64
C GLY A 150 9.76 9.37 -0.48
N TYR A 151 9.52 8.60 0.59
CA TYR A 151 8.25 7.91 0.80
C TYR A 151 7.11 8.85 1.20
N ALA A 152 7.39 9.95 1.90
CA ALA A 152 6.37 10.90 2.30
C ALA A 152 5.57 11.49 1.11
N PRO A 153 6.19 12.11 0.08
CA PRO A 153 5.46 12.59 -1.08
C PRO A 153 4.82 11.45 -1.89
N PHE A 154 5.43 10.26 -1.92
CA PHE A 154 4.86 9.09 -2.60
C PHE A 154 3.52 8.67 -1.99
N HIS A 155 3.43 8.54 -0.66
CA HIS A 155 2.18 8.17 0.02
C HIS A 155 1.12 9.27 -0.06
N LEU A 156 1.53 10.54 -0.01
CA LEU A 156 0.59 11.64 -0.26
C LEU A 156 0.03 11.60 -1.69
N ALA A 157 0.88 11.39 -2.70
CA ALA A 157 0.44 11.28 -4.08
C ALA A 157 -0.51 10.10 -4.28
N ARG A 158 -0.20 8.93 -3.69
CA ARG A 158 -1.09 7.77 -3.69
C ARG A 158 -2.45 8.06 -3.07
N GLY A 159 -2.49 8.70 -1.90
CA GLY A 159 -3.73 9.08 -1.25
C GLY A 159 -4.56 10.05 -2.10
N MET A 160 -3.90 11.02 -2.74
CA MET A 160 -4.56 11.96 -3.65
C MET A 160 -5.15 11.27 -4.88
N CYS A 161 -4.38 10.43 -5.57
CA CYS A 161 -4.87 9.67 -6.71
C CYS A 161 -6.05 8.78 -6.28
N SER A 162 -5.93 8.10 -5.12
CA SER A 162 -6.95 7.23 -4.50
C SER A 162 -8.27 7.95 -4.35
N GLY A 163 -8.25 9.14 -3.75
CA GLY A 163 -9.46 9.94 -3.56
C GLY A 163 -10.03 10.55 -4.86
N LEU A 164 -9.18 10.82 -5.86
CA LEU A 164 -9.59 11.37 -7.15
C LEU A 164 -10.19 10.32 -8.11
N ALA A 165 -10.02 9.03 -7.81
CA ALA A 165 -10.40 7.90 -8.67
C ALA A 165 -9.72 7.91 -10.05
N SER A 166 -8.41 8.22 -10.07
CA SER A 166 -7.61 8.30 -11.31
C SER A 166 -6.79 7.03 -11.60
N PHE A 167 -7.40 5.83 -11.53
CA PHE A 167 -6.73 4.54 -11.78
C PHE A 167 -7.44 3.70 -12.82
#